data_AF-A0A7W1BR10-F1
#
_entry.id   AF-A0A7W1BR10-F1
#
_cell.length_a   1.000
_cell.length_b   1.000
_cell.length_c   1.000
_cell.angle_alpha   90.00
_cell.angle_beta   90.00
_cell.angle_gamma   90.00
#
_symmetry.space_group_name_H-M   'P 1'
#
loop_
_entity.id
_entity.type
_entity.pdbx_description
1 polymer ?
#
loop_
_entity_poly.entity_id
_entity_poly.type
_entity_poly.pdbx_seq_one_letter_code
_entity_poly.pdbx_strand_id
1 'polypeptide(L)'
;MPLLHSTVGIELWQLMALVFLGALLDAPGATARQALFPDVVELAGVRMERASGIRGAIQSGAVLVGGPLGGALVVGVGATTALWLNAASFVVSAAIVAVAIPRARRELDAEPPGRFFAELAEGMRFIWGRRLIRAIVLTVLLTNFLDAPFPVVMPVLAREAYGSATDLGLMYGILGGAGLAGALAYSALGHRLPRRLVFVCCFSILPLMYLALATLPLFPAALAALAVVGFAAGPLNPLLHTVSSEVVP
;
A
#
# COMPACT_ATOMS: atom_id res chain seq x y z
N MET A 1 20.03 -2.75 11.00
CA MET A 1 20.39 -3.13 9.62
C MET A 1 21.82 -2.69 9.26
N PRO A 2 22.16 -1.40 9.15
CA PRO A 2 23.49 -1.02 8.64
C PRO A 2 24.63 -1.12 9.68
N LEU A 3 24.37 -0.93 10.98
CA LEU A 3 25.37 -1.13 12.06
C LEU A 3 25.87 -2.58 12.17
N LEU A 4 25.01 -3.56 11.85
CA LEU A 4 25.36 -4.99 11.89
C LEU A 4 26.12 -5.44 10.63
N HIS A 5 25.91 -4.77 9.50
CA HIS A 5 26.63 -5.03 8.26
C HIS A 5 28.11 -4.64 8.36
N SER A 6 28.42 -3.59 9.13
CA SER A 6 29.79 -3.09 9.28
C SER A 6 30.65 -3.87 10.28
N THR A 7 30.07 -4.76 11.10
CA THR A 7 30.82 -5.38 12.21
C THR A 7 30.95 -6.91 12.15
N VAL A 8 29.98 -7.68 11.61
CA VAL A 8 30.01 -9.16 11.76
C VAL A 8 29.60 -9.96 10.52
N GLY A 9 28.96 -9.36 9.50
CA GLY A 9 28.37 -10.13 8.40
C GLY A 9 27.01 -10.68 8.80
N ILE A 10 26.04 -10.58 7.90
CA ILE A 10 24.63 -10.79 8.24
C ILE A 10 24.22 -12.23 7.95
N GLU A 11 24.09 -13.05 9.00
CA GLU A 11 23.40 -14.33 8.88
C GLU A 11 21.89 -14.10 8.72
N LEU A 12 21.24 -14.95 7.91
CA LEU A 12 19.82 -14.86 7.53
C LEU A 12 18.89 -14.64 8.74
N TRP A 13 19.20 -15.24 9.89
CA TRP A 13 18.38 -15.13 11.10
C TRP A 13 18.32 -13.69 11.66
N GLN A 14 19.38 -12.89 11.52
CA GLN A 14 19.39 -11.49 12.00
C GLN A 14 18.52 -10.59 11.11
N LEU A 15 18.52 -10.84 9.80
CA LEU A 15 17.59 -10.18 8.86
C LEU A 15 16.16 -10.54 9.22
N MET A 16 15.88 -11.82 9.45
CA MET A 16 14.54 -12.28 9.80
C MET A 16 14.05 -11.67 11.11
N ALA A 17 14.90 -11.58 12.13
CA ALA A 17 14.56 -10.93 13.40
C ALA A 17 14.27 -9.43 13.25
N LEU A 18 15.07 -8.71 12.44
CA LEU A 18 14.86 -7.30 12.15
C LEU A 18 13.60 -7.05 11.31
N VAL A 19 13.34 -7.89 10.30
CA VAL A 19 12.13 -7.84 9.48
C VAL A 19 10.91 -8.18 10.33
N PHE A 20 11.00 -9.17 11.21
CA PHE A 20 9.95 -9.52 12.15
C PHE A 20 9.63 -8.35 13.09
N LEU A 21 10.65 -7.73 13.68
CA LEU A 21 10.46 -6.57 14.55
C LEU A 21 9.89 -5.37 13.76
N GLY A 22 10.34 -5.16 12.52
CA GLY A 22 9.79 -4.16 11.62
C GLY A 22 8.30 -4.41 11.33
N ALA A 23 7.93 -5.63 10.95
CA ALA A 23 6.55 -6.02 10.69
C ALA A 23 5.67 -5.92 11.95
N LEU A 24 6.22 -6.26 13.12
CA LEU A 24 5.55 -6.15 14.42
C LEU A 24 5.27 -4.70 14.79
N LEU A 25 6.12 -3.75 14.38
CA LEU A 25 5.92 -2.31 14.60
C LEU A 25 5.05 -1.66 13.51
N ASP A 26 5.06 -2.22 12.30
CA ASP A 26 4.29 -1.67 11.17
C ASP A 26 2.79 -1.92 11.33
N ALA A 27 2.39 -3.08 11.87
CA ALA A 27 0.99 -3.38 12.17
C ALA A 27 0.32 -2.34 13.11
N PRO A 28 0.83 -2.07 14.34
CA PRO A 28 0.26 -1.04 15.21
C PRO A 28 0.43 0.37 14.63
N GLY A 29 1.51 0.65 13.89
CA GLY A 29 1.70 1.93 13.20
C GLY A 29 0.69 2.19 12.09
N ALA A 30 0.31 1.16 11.33
CA ALA A 30 -0.74 1.22 10.32
C ALA A 30 -2.12 1.41 10.97
N THR A 31 -2.41 0.67 12.05
CA THR A 31 -3.67 0.83 12.81
C THR A 31 -3.79 2.21 13.43
N ALA A 32 -2.72 2.74 14.03
CA ALA A 32 -2.71 4.08 14.60
C ALA A 32 -2.94 5.16 13.52
N ARG A 33 -2.27 5.05 12.36
CA ARG A 33 -2.49 5.97 11.23
C ARG A 33 -3.92 5.89 10.69
N GLN A 34 -4.52 4.71 10.65
CA GLN A 34 -5.92 4.54 10.24
C GLN A 34 -6.89 5.14 11.26
N ALA A 35 -6.64 4.98 12.56
CA ALA A 35 -7.48 5.51 13.62
C ALA A 35 -7.38 7.04 13.76
N LEU A 36 -6.21 7.63 13.50
CA LEU A 36 -5.98 9.09 13.50
C LEU A 36 -6.51 9.77 12.22
N PHE A 37 -6.77 9.01 11.16
CA PHE A 37 -7.14 9.60 9.87
C PHE A 37 -8.43 10.43 9.94
N PRO A 38 -9.54 9.97 10.57
CA PRO A 38 -10.74 10.79 10.75
C PRO A 38 -10.47 12.08 11.53
N ASP A 39 -9.71 12.01 12.63
CA ASP A 39 -9.38 13.16 13.48
C ASP A 39 -8.62 14.23 12.70
N VAL A 40 -7.67 13.83 11.84
CA VAL A 40 -6.91 14.75 10.98
C VAL A 40 -7.80 15.40 9.91
N VAL A 41 -8.78 14.66 9.39
CA VAL A 41 -9.74 15.18 8.40
C VAL A 41 -10.65 16.23 9.02
N GLU A 42 -11.13 15.98 10.24
CA GLU A 42 -11.93 16.93 11.01
C GLU A 42 -11.13 18.20 11.34
N LEU A 43 -9.89 18.05 11.82
CA LEU A 43 -9.01 19.18 12.13
C LEU A 43 -8.70 20.05 10.90
N ALA A 44 -8.56 19.42 9.73
CA ALA A 44 -8.27 20.10 8.47
C ALA A 44 -9.51 20.70 7.80
N GLY A 45 -10.73 20.41 8.29
CA GLY A 45 -11.99 20.91 7.73
C GLY A 45 -12.25 20.47 6.28
N VAL A 46 -11.65 19.36 5.84
CA VAL A 46 -11.83 18.84 4.47
C VAL A 46 -12.80 17.67 4.46
N ARG A 47 -13.45 17.44 3.32
CA ARG A 47 -14.31 16.27 3.13
C ARG A 47 -13.50 14.97 3.15
N MET A 48 -14.04 13.92 3.78
CA MET A 48 -13.42 12.59 3.88
C MET A 48 -13.01 12.01 2.51
N GLU A 49 -13.82 12.27 1.48
CA GLU A 49 -13.52 11.82 0.11
C GLU A 49 -12.27 12.52 -0.47
N ARG A 50 -12.12 13.83 -0.23
CA ARG A 50 -10.95 14.60 -0.68
C ARG A 50 -9.68 14.18 0.05
N ALA A 51 -9.77 14.00 1.37
CA ALA A 51 -8.65 13.54 2.17
C ALA A 51 -8.16 12.15 1.75
N SER A 52 -9.09 11.23 1.50
CA SER A 52 -8.78 9.87 1.04
C SER A 52 -8.13 9.89 -0.36
N GLY A 53 -8.60 10.76 -1.25
CA GLY A 53 -8.00 10.98 -2.57
C GLY A 53 -6.57 11.51 -2.49
N ILE A 54 -6.31 12.51 -1.63
CA ILE A 54 -4.96 13.04 -1.39
C ILE A 54 -4.03 11.95 -0.84
N ARG A 55 -4.50 11.16 0.14
CA ARG A 55 -3.73 10.03 0.70
C ARG A 55 -3.36 9.01 -0.38
N GLY A 56 -4.33 8.65 -1.24
CA GLY A 56 -4.08 7.76 -2.37
C GLY A 56 -3.06 8.32 -3.36
N ALA A 57 -3.13 9.61 -3.68
CA ALA A 57 -2.17 10.28 -4.56
C ALA A 57 -0.76 10.32 -3.95
N ILE A 58 -0.63 10.60 -2.65
CA ILE A 58 0.64 10.56 -1.92
C ILE A 58 1.23 9.15 -1.98
N GLN A 59 0.41 8.12 -1.74
CA GLN A 59 0.87 6.72 -1.74
C GLN A 59 1.33 6.28 -3.14
N SER A 60 0.55 6.56 -4.19
CA SER A 60 0.95 6.25 -5.57
C SER A 60 2.18 7.05 -6.00
N GLY A 61 2.27 8.32 -5.61
CA GLY A 61 3.44 9.17 -5.85
C GLY A 61 4.69 8.65 -5.14
N ALA A 62 4.55 8.17 -3.91
CA ALA A 62 5.64 7.55 -3.16
C ALA A 62 6.13 6.26 -3.83
N VAL A 63 5.25 5.43 -4.38
CA VAL A 63 5.65 4.23 -5.14
C VAL A 63 6.33 4.61 -6.46
N LEU A 64 5.74 5.54 -7.22
CA LEU A 64 6.25 6.04 -8.49
C LEU A 64 7.67 6.59 -8.35
N VAL A 65 7.91 7.42 -7.33
CA VAL A 65 9.18 8.13 -7.14
C VAL A 65 10.14 7.30 -6.30
N GLY A 66 9.64 6.64 -5.26
CA GLY A 66 10.45 5.91 -4.28
C GLY A 66 11.14 4.67 -4.84
N GLY A 67 10.51 3.93 -5.76
CA GLY A 67 11.12 2.77 -6.41
C GLY A 67 12.37 3.15 -7.22
N PRO A 68 12.25 4.02 -8.24
CA PRO A 68 13.37 4.47 -9.06
C PRO A 68 14.45 5.21 -8.25
N LEU A 69 14.07 6.13 -7.35
CA LEU A 69 15.03 6.83 -6.50
C LEU A 69 15.76 5.86 -5.57
N GLY A 70 15.05 4.90 -4.98
CA GLY A 70 15.63 3.87 -4.13
C GLY A 70 16.65 3.01 -4.88
N GLY A 71 16.30 2.57 -6.10
CA GLY A 71 17.22 1.85 -6.99
C GLY A 71 18.47 2.66 -7.33
N ALA A 72 18.29 3.92 -7.74
CA ALA A 72 19.41 4.83 -8.06
C ALA A 72 20.31 5.12 -6.85
N LEU A 73 19.73 5.32 -5.66
CA LEU A 73 20.47 5.49 -4.40
C LEU A 73 21.31 4.26 -4.07
N VAL A 74 20.74 3.06 -4.18
CA VAL A 74 21.45 1.81 -3.88
C VAL A 74 22.61 1.59 -4.85
N VAL A 75 22.44 1.92 -6.13
CA VAL A 75 23.52 1.82 -7.14
C VAL A 75 24.59 2.89 -6.91
N GLY A 76 24.21 4.13 -6.61
CA GLY A 76 25.15 5.25 -6.51
C GLY A 76 25.97 5.29 -5.22
N VAL A 77 25.34 5.03 -4.07
CA VAL A 77 25.97 5.14 -2.74
C VAL A 77 25.98 3.83 -1.95
N GLY A 78 25.49 2.74 -2.53
CA GLY A 78 25.50 1.41 -1.92
C GLY A 78 24.30 1.15 -1.00
N ALA A 79 23.93 -0.13 -0.87
CA ALA A 79 22.79 -0.57 -0.07
C ALA A 79 22.88 -0.17 1.41
N THR A 80 24.08 -0.23 2.00
CA THR A 80 24.30 0.10 3.42
C THR A 80 24.05 1.58 3.72
N THR A 81 24.50 2.48 2.84
CA THR A 81 24.28 3.92 2.96
C THR A 81 22.81 4.28 2.73
N ALA A 82 22.16 3.62 1.76
CA ALA A 82 20.73 3.78 1.52
C ALA A 82 19.88 3.39 2.75
N LEU A 83 20.27 2.32 3.47
CA LEU A 83 19.62 1.92 4.71
C LEU A 83 19.78 2.94 5.84
N TRP A 84 20.94 3.61 5.95
CA TRP A 84 21.14 4.71 6.89
C TRP A 84 20.28 5.93 6.55
N LEU A 85 20.19 6.29 5.28
CA LEU A 85 19.28 7.36 4.82
C LEU A 85 17.83 7.03 5.17
N ASN A 86 17.40 5.79 4.96
CA ASN A 86 16.06 5.36 5.33
C ASN A 86 15.82 5.51 6.84
N ALA A 87 16.77 5.09 7.68
CA ALA A 87 16.67 5.25 9.13
C ALA A 87 16.57 6.73 9.55
N ALA A 88 17.35 7.62 8.93
CA ALA A 88 17.28 9.06 9.18
C ALA A 88 15.89 9.62 8.81
N SER A 89 15.33 9.20 7.67
CA SER A 89 13.97 9.58 7.24
C SER A 89 12.89 9.17 8.26
N PHE A 90 13.02 7.99 8.85
CA PHE A 90 12.11 7.54 9.92
C PHE A 90 12.21 8.40 11.17
N VAL A 91 13.41 8.80 11.58
CA VAL A 91 13.60 9.70 12.74
C VAL A 91 12.98 11.07 12.48
N VAL A 92 13.18 11.63 11.28
CA VAL A 92 12.55 12.89 10.88
C VAL A 92 11.03 12.76 10.89
N SER A 93 10.49 11.67 10.36
CA SER A 93 9.04 11.41 10.36
C SER A 93 8.49 11.30 11.78
N ALA A 94 9.18 10.59 12.68
CA ALA A 94 8.80 10.50 14.09
C ALA A 94 8.83 11.87 14.80
N ALA A 95 9.82 12.71 14.50
CA ALA A 95 9.90 14.07 15.03
C ALA A 95 8.76 14.96 14.52
N ILE A 96 8.44 14.90 13.22
CA ILE A 96 7.31 15.62 12.64
C ILE A 96 6.00 15.19 13.30
N VAL A 97 5.76 13.88 13.43
CA VAL A 97 4.56 13.33 14.08
C VAL A 97 4.47 13.81 15.54
N ALA A 98 5.58 13.80 16.28
CA ALA A 98 5.62 14.22 17.67
C ALA A 98 5.32 15.72 17.88
N VAL A 99 5.64 16.56 16.89
CA VAL A 99 5.45 18.02 16.96
C VAL A 99 4.12 18.44 16.34
N ALA A 100 3.74 17.86 15.20
CA ALA A 100 2.64 18.30 14.36
C ALA A 100 1.29 17.65 14.71
N ILE A 101 1.29 16.48 15.38
CA ILE A 101 0.05 15.86 15.83
C ILE A 101 -0.15 16.28 17.29
N PRO A 102 -1.15 17.14 17.60
CA PRO A 102 -1.53 17.40 18.97
C PRO A 102 -1.79 16.06 19.64
N ARG A 103 -1.31 15.85 20.86
CA ARG A 103 -1.70 14.68 21.64
C ARG A 103 -3.21 14.73 21.78
N ALA A 104 -3.92 14.01 20.92
CA ALA A 104 -5.31 13.71 21.12
C ALA A 104 -5.33 12.90 22.41
N ARG A 105 -5.55 13.59 23.53
CA ARG A 105 -6.01 12.96 24.75
C ARG A 105 -7.40 12.47 24.42
N ARG A 106 -7.46 11.33 23.74
CA ARG A 106 -8.64 10.49 23.83
C ARG A 106 -8.70 10.17 25.31
N GLU A 107 -9.69 10.73 25.99
CA GLU A 107 -10.12 10.16 27.26
C GLU A 107 -10.28 8.67 26.93
N LEU A 108 -9.40 7.86 27.50
CA LEU A 108 -9.58 6.42 27.52
C LEU A 108 -10.78 6.21 28.43
N ASP A 109 -11.97 6.52 27.93
CA ASP A 109 -13.17 5.86 28.39
C ASP A 109 -12.89 4.40 28.13
N ALA A 110 -12.41 3.72 29.16
CA ALA A 110 -12.12 2.31 29.11
C ALA A 110 -13.45 1.63 28.77
N GLU A 111 -13.64 1.35 27.48
CA GLU A 111 -14.84 0.67 27.03
C GLU A 111 -14.96 -0.63 27.81
N PRO A 112 -16.13 -0.90 28.41
CA PRO A 112 -16.28 -2.01 29.33
C PRO A 112 -15.80 -3.30 28.64
N PRO A 113 -14.95 -4.10 29.32
CA PRO A 113 -14.43 -5.33 28.74
C PRO A 113 -15.59 -6.22 28.31
N GLY A 114 -15.71 -6.45 27.01
CA GLY A 114 -16.85 -7.15 26.38
C GLY A 114 -17.43 -6.45 25.14
N ARG A 115 -17.29 -5.13 25.02
CA ARG A 115 -17.79 -4.38 23.83
C ARG A 115 -17.01 -4.69 22.55
N PHE A 116 -15.70 -4.93 22.62
CA PHE A 116 -14.89 -5.24 21.44
C PHE A 116 -15.41 -6.44 20.63
N PHE A 117 -15.70 -7.56 21.31
CA PHE A 117 -16.23 -8.75 20.63
C PHE A 117 -17.67 -8.53 20.12
N ALA A 118 -18.47 -7.74 20.84
CA ALA A 118 -19.83 -7.39 20.43
C ALA A 118 -19.80 -6.48 19.17
N GLU A 119 -18.92 -5.49 19.13
CA GLU A 119 -18.71 -4.58 18.00
C GLU A 119 -18.13 -5.33 16.79
N LEU A 120 -17.20 -6.27 17.02
CA LEU A 120 -16.68 -7.14 15.97
C LEU A 120 -17.78 -8.05 15.40
N ALA A 121 -18.62 -8.63 16.27
CA ALA A 121 -19.76 -9.44 15.86
C ALA A 121 -20.80 -8.62 15.08
N GLU A 122 -21.05 -7.38 15.49
CA GLU A 122 -21.96 -6.46 14.83
C GLU A 122 -21.45 -6.07 13.44
N GLY A 123 -20.17 -5.69 13.32
CA GLY A 123 -19.52 -5.40 12.03
C GLY A 123 -19.53 -6.61 11.10
N MET A 124 -19.26 -7.81 11.64
CA MET A 124 -19.33 -9.03 10.86
C MET A 124 -20.77 -9.30 10.39
N ARG A 125 -21.77 -9.17 11.27
CA ARG A 125 -23.20 -9.32 10.91
C ARG A 125 -23.63 -8.32 9.84
N PHE A 126 -23.14 -7.08 9.91
CA PHE A 126 -23.39 -6.04 8.90
C PHE A 126 -22.83 -6.43 7.52
N ILE A 127 -21.59 -6.92 7.48
CA ILE A 127 -20.95 -7.39 6.24
C ILE A 127 -21.74 -8.58 5.67
N TRP A 128 -22.10 -9.57 6.49
CA TRP A 128 -22.86 -10.74 6.04
C TRP A 128 -24.30 -10.42 5.62
N GLY A 129 -24.89 -9.38 6.20
CA GLY A 129 -26.27 -8.93 5.91
C GLY A 129 -26.40 -8.21 4.56
N ARG A 130 -25.34 -7.61 4.02
CA ARG A 130 -25.38 -6.85 2.76
C ARG A 130 -24.58 -7.53 1.66
N ARG A 131 -25.29 -8.08 0.65
CA ARG A 131 -24.67 -8.82 -0.48
C ARG A 131 -23.57 -8.04 -1.20
N LEU A 132 -23.73 -6.73 -1.37
CA LEU A 132 -22.73 -5.87 -2.03
C LEU A 132 -21.44 -5.76 -1.21
N ILE A 133 -21.56 -5.45 0.09
CA ILE A 133 -20.40 -5.31 0.99
C ILE A 133 -19.69 -6.65 1.12
N ARG A 134 -20.44 -7.74 1.32
CA ARG A 134 -19.89 -9.10 1.36
C ARG A 134 -19.07 -9.44 0.12
N ALA A 135 -19.59 -9.13 -1.06
CA ALA A 135 -18.88 -9.38 -2.32
C ALA A 135 -17.58 -8.56 -2.39
N ILE A 136 -17.63 -7.27 -2.04
CA ILE A 136 -16.45 -6.40 -2.00
C ILE A 136 -15.40 -6.93 -1.04
N VAL A 137 -15.79 -7.27 0.20
CA VAL A 137 -14.87 -7.77 1.24
C VAL A 137 -14.23 -9.08 0.79
N LEU A 138 -15.00 -10.03 0.26
CA LEU A 138 -14.46 -11.31 -0.20
C LEU A 138 -13.51 -11.14 -1.39
N THR A 139 -13.85 -10.28 -2.35
CA THR A 139 -12.96 -9.98 -3.48
C THR A 139 -11.66 -9.34 -3.02
N VAL A 140 -11.73 -8.32 -2.14
CA VAL A 140 -10.54 -7.66 -1.60
C VAL A 140 -9.68 -8.63 -0.80
N LEU A 141 -10.29 -9.48 0.05
CA LEU A 141 -9.58 -10.48 0.83
C LEU A 141 -8.84 -11.48 -0.08
N LEU A 142 -9.53 -12.01 -1.09
CA LEU A 142 -8.96 -12.95 -2.04
C LEU A 142 -7.81 -12.32 -2.83
N THR A 143 -7.97 -11.08 -3.29
CA THR A 143 -6.92 -10.39 -4.04
C THR A 143 -5.71 -10.06 -3.16
N ASN A 144 -5.91 -9.60 -1.93
CA ASN A 144 -4.79 -9.40 -1.00
C ASN A 144 -4.05 -10.70 -0.69
N PHE A 145 -4.78 -11.81 -0.55
CA PHE A 145 -4.17 -13.12 -0.36
C PHE A 145 -3.30 -13.54 -1.56
N LEU A 146 -3.76 -13.26 -2.79
CA LEU A 146 -3.01 -13.53 -4.01
C LEU A 146 -1.81 -12.57 -4.20
N ASP A 147 -1.91 -11.33 -3.72
CA ASP A 147 -0.84 -10.33 -3.82
C ASP A 147 0.25 -10.50 -2.73
N ALA A 148 -0.04 -11.21 -1.64
CA ALA A 148 0.87 -11.39 -0.50
C ALA A 148 2.29 -11.89 -0.88
N PRO A 149 2.48 -12.81 -1.85
CA PRO A 149 3.82 -13.25 -2.26
C PRO A 149 4.59 -12.21 -3.08
N PHE A 150 3.90 -11.22 -3.67
CA PHE A 150 4.45 -10.33 -4.69
C PHE A 150 5.67 -9.51 -4.23
N PRO A 151 5.68 -8.92 -3.01
CA PRO A 151 6.85 -8.19 -2.51
C PRO A 151 8.12 -9.04 -2.36
N VAL A 152 7.97 -10.37 -2.26
CA VAL A 152 9.09 -11.32 -2.14
C VAL A 152 9.51 -11.85 -3.51
N VAL A 153 8.56 -12.13 -4.39
CA VAL A 153 8.82 -12.66 -5.73
C VAL A 153 9.45 -11.60 -6.65
N MET A 154 9.01 -10.34 -6.57
CA MET A 154 9.48 -9.28 -7.46
C MET A 154 10.99 -9.01 -7.38
N PRO A 155 11.62 -8.90 -6.20
CA PRO A 155 13.07 -8.77 -6.09
C PRO A 155 13.84 -9.97 -6.64
N VAL A 156 13.31 -11.19 -6.44
CA VAL A 156 13.92 -12.42 -6.96
C VAL A 156 13.82 -12.44 -8.49
N LEU A 157 12.65 -12.13 -9.05
CA LEU A 157 12.44 -12.01 -10.49
C LEU A 157 13.36 -10.96 -11.11
N ALA A 158 13.46 -9.77 -10.49
CA ALA A 158 14.36 -8.72 -10.97
C ALA A 158 15.83 -9.15 -10.94
N ARG A 159 16.25 -9.87 -9.90
CA ARG A 159 17.63 -10.34 -9.76
C ARG A 159 17.97 -11.52 -10.68
N GLU A 160 17.09 -12.51 -10.78
CA GLU A 160 17.36 -13.76 -11.50
C GLU A 160 17.01 -13.68 -13.00
N ALA A 161 15.97 -12.94 -13.38
CA ALA A 161 15.55 -12.84 -14.77
C ALA A 161 16.09 -11.59 -15.50
N TYR A 162 16.33 -10.48 -14.79
CA TYR A 162 16.72 -9.20 -15.41
C TYR A 162 18.12 -8.70 -14.99
N GLY A 163 18.61 -9.11 -13.82
CA GLY A 163 20.03 -9.00 -13.44
C GLY A 163 20.45 -7.69 -12.79
N SER A 164 19.55 -6.73 -12.53
CA SER A 164 19.92 -5.48 -11.88
C SER A 164 18.90 -4.93 -10.86
N ALA A 165 19.41 -4.18 -9.87
CA ALA A 165 18.58 -3.43 -8.91
C ALA A 165 17.84 -2.25 -9.57
N THR A 166 18.37 -1.73 -10.68
CA THR A 166 17.73 -0.68 -11.48
C THR A 166 16.43 -1.18 -12.08
N ASP A 167 16.39 -2.44 -12.51
CA ASP A 167 15.19 -3.06 -13.10
C ASP A 167 14.06 -3.16 -12.09
N LEU A 168 14.36 -3.53 -10.83
CA LEU A 168 13.38 -3.52 -9.75
C LEU A 168 12.82 -2.11 -9.51
N GLY A 169 13.68 -1.09 -9.51
CA GLY A 169 13.27 0.31 -9.40
C GLY A 169 12.36 0.75 -10.54
N LEU A 170 12.68 0.37 -11.78
CA LEU A 170 11.86 0.64 -12.96
C LEU A 170 10.51 -0.07 -12.92
N MET A 171 10.49 -1.34 -12.49
CA MET A 171 9.28 -2.14 -12.33
C MET A 171 8.31 -1.48 -11.33
N TYR A 172 8.79 -1.09 -10.14
CA TYR A 172 7.98 -0.37 -9.15
C TYR A 172 7.61 1.05 -9.61
N GLY A 173 8.51 1.74 -10.29
CA GLY A 173 8.26 3.08 -10.84
C GLY A 173 7.14 3.08 -11.87
N ILE A 174 7.17 2.15 -12.83
CA ILE A 174 6.11 1.99 -13.84
C ILE A 174 4.80 1.55 -13.21
N LEU A 175 4.83 0.61 -12.27
CA LEU A 175 3.64 0.18 -11.54
C LEU A 175 2.98 1.36 -10.79
N GLY A 176 3.76 2.13 -10.03
CA GLY A 176 3.29 3.31 -9.31
C GLY A 176 2.81 4.43 -10.23
N GLY A 177 3.54 4.69 -11.33
CA GLY A 177 3.21 5.72 -12.30
C GLY A 177 1.93 5.44 -13.07
N ALA A 178 1.78 4.20 -13.55
CA ALA A 178 0.55 3.76 -14.18
C ALA A 178 -0.61 3.74 -13.18
N GLY A 179 -0.38 3.36 -11.91
CA GLY A 179 -1.38 3.45 -10.85
C GLY A 179 -1.84 4.88 -10.56
N LEU A 180 -0.92 5.83 -10.52
CA LEU A 180 -1.27 7.24 -10.42
C LEU A 180 -2.07 7.71 -11.64
N ALA A 181 -1.64 7.36 -12.85
CA ALA A 181 -2.35 7.70 -14.07
C ALA A 181 -3.77 7.11 -14.11
N GLY A 182 -3.95 5.85 -13.69
CA GLY A 182 -5.25 5.19 -13.59
C GLY A 182 -6.16 5.84 -12.55
N ALA A 183 -5.63 6.18 -11.37
CA ALA A 183 -6.37 6.90 -10.34
C ALA A 183 -6.81 8.30 -10.81
N LEU A 184 -5.92 9.05 -11.48
CA LEU A 184 -6.23 10.36 -12.04
C LEU A 184 -7.27 10.25 -13.16
N ALA A 185 -7.12 9.28 -14.07
CA ALA A 185 -8.09 9.01 -15.13
C ALA A 185 -9.48 8.68 -14.54
N TYR A 186 -9.56 7.87 -13.49
CA TYR A 186 -10.81 7.59 -12.79
C TYR A 186 -11.35 8.82 -12.04
N SER A 187 -10.49 9.67 -11.46
CA SER A 187 -10.97 10.90 -10.83
C SER A 187 -11.62 11.87 -11.82
N ALA A 188 -11.09 11.92 -13.05
CA ALA A 188 -11.58 12.81 -14.11
C ALA A 188 -12.78 12.23 -14.87
N LEU A 189 -12.77 10.93 -15.19
CA LEU A 189 -13.80 10.28 -16.01
C LEU A 189 -14.74 9.35 -15.23
N GLY A 190 -14.41 8.98 -13.99
CA GLY A 190 -15.13 7.97 -13.21
C GLY A 190 -16.57 8.34 -12.90
N HIS A 191 -16.90 9.63 -12.88
CA HIS A 191 -18.28 10.09 -12.73
C HIS A 191 -19.19 9.70 -13.91
N ARG A 192 -18.62 9.36 -15.08
CA ARG A 192 -19.33 8.93 -16.29
C ARG A 192 -19.37 7.41 -16.46
N LEU A 193 -18.60 6.67 -15.66
CA LEU A 193 -18.43 5.24 -15.83
C LEU A 193 -19.29 4.45 -14.84
N PRO A 194 -19.91 3.33 -15.27
CA PRO A 194 -20.63 2.47 -14.35
C PRO A 194 -19.64 1.82 -13.38
N ARG A 195 -19.75 2.16 -12.09
CA ARG A 195 -18.85 1.70 -11.01
C ARG A 195 -18.65 0.18 -10.99
N ARG A 196 -19.73 -0.59 -11.23
CA ARG A 196 -19.69 -2.05 -11.28
C ARG A 196 -18.82 -2.56 -12.44
N LEU A 197 -18.87 -1.90 -13.59
CA LEU A 197 -18.07 -2.28 -14.75
C LEU A 197 -16.59 -1.98 -14.50
N VAL A 198 -16.27 -0.81 -13.95
CA VAL A 198 -14.90 -0.46 -13.55
C VAL A 198 -14.35 -1.49 -12.57
N PHE A 199 -15.10 -1.82 -11.52
CA PHE A 199 -14.72 -2.83 -10.54
C PHE A 199 -14.44 -4.20 -11.19
N VAL A 200 -15.35 -4.69 -12.04
CA VAL A 200 -15.19 -5.98 -12.71
C VAL A 200 -14.00 -5.97 -13.67
N CYS A 201 -13.81 -4.90 -14.45
CA CYS A 201 -12.68 -4.77 -15.36
C CYS A 201 -11.35 -4.77 -14.60
N CYS A 202 -11.23 -3.97 -13.54
CA CYS A 202 -10.03 -3.92 -12.70
C CYS A 202 -9.68 -5.32 -12.17
N PHE A 203 -10.62 -6.00 -11.51
CA PHE A 203 -10.35 -7.33 -10.94
C PHE A 203 -10.17 -8.44 -11.97
N SER A 204 -10.71 -8.31 -13.18
CA SER A 204 -10.50 -9.30 -14.26
C SER A 204 -9.12 -9.17 -14.90
N ILE A 205 -8.55 -7.97 -14.93
CA ILE A 205 -7.25 -7.69 -15.57
C ILE A 205 -6.08 -8.17 -14.71
N LEU A 206 -6.18 -8.04 -13.37
CA LEU A 206 -5.12 -8.45 -12.43
C LEU A 206 -4.64 -9.91 -12.63
N PRO A 207 -5.49 -10.95 -12.62
CA PRO A 207 -5.06 -12.34 -12.74
C PRO A 207 -4.51 -12.67 -14.13
N LEU A 208 -5.08 -12.10 -15.19
CA LEU A 208 -4.58 -12.28 -16.56
C LEU A 208 -3.16 -11.75 -16.69
N MET A 209 -2.89 -10.65 -16.00
CA MET A 209 -1.57 -10.06 -15.96
C MET A 209 -0.55 -10.93 -15.23
N TYR A 210 -0.92 -11.48 -14.07
CA TYR A 210 -0.03 -12.37 -13.33
C TYR A 210 0.33 -13.62 -14.13
N LEU A 211 -0.61 -14.15 -14.91
CA LEU A 211 -0.34 -15.26 -15.82
C LEU A 211 0.67 -14.88 -16.91
N ALA A 212 0.61 -13.64 -17.42
CA ALA A 212 1.57 -13.12 -18.40
C ALA A 212 2.97 -12.89 -17.80
N LEU A 213 3.07 -12.53 -16.53
CA LEU A 213 4.37 -12.38 -15.86
C LEU A 213 4.99 -13.74 -15.52
N ALA A 214 4.17 -14.75 -15.24
CA ALA A 214 4.60 -16.11 -14.93
C ALA A 214 5.31 -16.81 -16.10
N THR A 215 5.08 -16.39 -17.35
CA THR A 215 5.76 -16.93 -18.53
C THR A 215 7.16 -16.32 -18.77
N LEU A 216 7.70 -15.57 -17.80
CA LEU A 216 9.02 -14.90 -17.86
C LEU A 216 9.24 -14.15 -19.19
N PRO A 217 8.38 -13.15 -19.51
CA PRO A 217 8.51 -12.41 -20.75
C PRO A 217 9.75 -11.51 -20.75
N LEU A 218 10.17 -11.11 -21.96
CA LEU A 218 11.22 -10.09 -22.15
C LEU A 218 10.95 -8.87 -21.27
N PHE A 219 12.00 -8.24 -20.75
CA PHE A 219 11.87 -7.14 -19.79
C PHE A 219 10.86 -6.04 -20.21
N PRO A 220 10.83 -5.55 -21.47
CA PRO A 220 9.83 -4.56 -21.89
C PRO A 220 8.38 -5.06 -21.82
N ALA A 221 8.17 -6.35 -22.10
CA ALA A 221 6.84 -6.96 -21.98
C ALA A 221 6.44 -7.10 -20.50
N ALA A 222 7.38 -7.39 -19.59
CA ALA A 222 7.15 -7.34 -18.14
C ALA A 222 6.84 -5.92 -17.63
N LEU A 223 7.45 -4.89 -18.22
CA LEU A 223 7.13 -3.49 -17.88
C LEU A 223 5.75 -3.07 -18.39
N ALA A 224 5.40 -3.42 -19.65
CA ALA A 224 4.07 -3.16 -20.19
C ALA A 224 2.98 -3.86 -19.36
N ALA A 225 3.29 -5.09 -18.96
CA ALA A 225 2.53 -5.88 -18.02
C ALA A 225 2.25 -5.13 -16.70
N LEU A 226 3.31 -4.69 -16.02
CA LEU A 226 3.18 -3.94 -14.77
C LEU A 226 2.48 -2.60 -14.94
N ALA A 227 2.63 -1.94 -16.09
CA ALA A 227 1.91 -0.71 -16.41
C ALA A 227 0.39 -0.96 -16.47
N VAL A 228 -0.04 -2.03 -17.14
CA VAL A 228 -1.47 -2.38 -17.24
C VAL A 228 -2.04 -2.73 -15.85
N VAL A 229 -1.31 -3.50 -15.04
CA VAL A 229 -1.71 -3.79 -13.65
C VAL A 229 -1.83 -2.51 -12.83
N GLY A 230 -0.81 -1.65 -12.87
CA GLY A 230 -0.81 -0.38 -12.15
C GLY A 230 -2.03 0.45 -12.52
N PHE A 231 -2.24 0.67 -13.82
CA PHE A 231 -3.37 1.45 -14.34
C PHE A 231 -4.73 0.88 -13.92
N ALA A 232 -4.89 -0.45 -13.95
CA ALA A 232 -6.11 -1.12 -13.51
C ALA A 232 -6.31 -1.06 -11.99
N ALA A 233 -5.24 -1.08 -11.20
CA ALA A 233 -5.31 -1.02 -9.74
C ALA A 233 -5.59 0.39 -9.20
N GLY A 234 -5.14 1.44 -9.91
CA GLY A 234 -5.27 2.84 -9.49
C GLY A 234 -6.69 3.27 -9.07
N PRO A 235 -7.74 2.96 -9.85
CA PRO A 235 -9.14 3.29 -9.52
C PRO A 235 -9.72 2.55 -8.30
N LEU A 236 -9.14 1.44 -7.85
CA LEU A 236 -9.75 0.55 -6.84
C LEU A 236 -9.92 1.25 -5.49
N ASN A 237 -8.85 1.87 -4.98
CA ASN A 237 -8.90 2.52 -3.67
C ASN A 237 -9.93 3.68 -3.62
N PRO A 238 -9.94 4.64 -4.56
CA PRO A 238 -10.97 5.68 -4.61
C PRO A 238 -12.40 5.12 -4.74
N LEU A 239 -12.60 4.08 -5.55
CA LEU A 239 -13.90 3.46 -5.77
C LEU A 239 -14.42 2.79 -4.49
N LEU A 240 -13.57 2.02 -3.81
CA LEU A 240 -13.90 1.37 -2.54
C LEU A 240 -14.22 2.40 -1.45
N HIS A 241 -13.43 3.47 -1.36
CA HIS A 241 -13.69 4.56 -0.42
C HIS A 241 -15.06 5.22 -0.66
N THR A 242 -15.37 5.55 -1.91
CA THR A 242 -16.65 6.16 -2.28
C THR A 242 -17.84 5.26 -1.94
N VAL A 243 -17.73 3.95 -2.20
CA VAL A 243 -18.79 2.99 -1.86
C VAL A 243 -18.92 2.85 -0.34
N SER A 244 -17.81 2.85 0.40
CA SER A 244 -17.86 2.75 1.87
C SER A 244 -18.52 3.97 2.52
N SER A 245 -18.22 5.19 2.05
CA SER A 245 -18.80 6.43 2.61
C SER A 245 -20.28 6.61 2.29
N GLU A 246 -20.79 5.98 1.24
CA GLU A 246 -22.23 6.03 0.90
C GLU A 246 -23.06 4.98 1.66
N VAL A 247 -22.42 3.91 2.13
CA VAL A 247 -23.11 2.75 2.73
C VAL A 247 -22.98 2.73 4.25
N VAL A 248 -21.92 3.34 4.79
CA VAL A 248 -21.71 3.54 6.22
C VAL A 248 -22.15 4.98 6.55
N PRO A 249 -23.20 5.16 7.38
CA PRO A 249 -23.69 6.47 7.79
C PRO A 249 -22.69 7.25 8.65
#